data_AF-A0AB34P0Y0-F1
#
_entry.id   AF-A0AB34P0Y0-F1
#
_cell.length_a   1.000
_cell.length_b   1.000
_cell.length_c   1.000
_cell.angle_alpha   90.00
_cell.angle_beta   90.00
_cell.angle_gamma   90.00
#
_symmetry.space_group_name_H-M   'P 1'
#
loop_
_entity.id
_entity.type
_entity.pdbx_description
1 polymer ?
#
loop_
_entity_poly.entity_id
_entity_poly.type
_entity_poly.pdbx_seq_one_letter_code
_entity_poly.pdbx_strand_id
1 'polypeptide(L)'
;MEKDQYYMNLALQEAKKGRFQTLVGAVIFKELKIKEINLLTNNPDKIDQLNDYGIKINKRIPLEIAPNDVDRFYLQTKKKRFHHLLELKEAE
;
A
#
# COMPACT_ATOMS: atom_id res chain seq x y z
N MET A 1 -28.96 -1.82 3.19
CA MET A 1 -27.97 -1.92 4.28
C MET A 1 -27.52 -0.52 4.61
N GLU A 2 -27.38 -0.18 5.90
CA GLU A 2 -26.65 1.03 6.30
C GLU A 2 -25.22 1.00 5.76
N LYS A 3 -24.69 2.18 5.38
CA LYS A 3 -23.35 2.38 4.80
C LYS A 3 -22.26 1.75 5.69
N ASP A 4 -22.43 1.81 7.00
CA ASP A 4 -21.48 1.28 7.98
C ASP A 4 -21.43 -0.25 7.96
N GLN A 5 -22.59 -0.92 7.91
CA GLN A 5 -22.64 -2.38 7.82
C GLN A 5 -22.01 -2.89 6.52
N TYR A 6 -22.19 -2.15 5.42
CA TYR A 6 -21.54 -2.47 4.14
C TYR A 6 -20.01 -2.41 4.26
N TYR A 7 -19.46 -1.32 4.81
CA TYR A 7 -18.01 -1.20 4.97
C TYR A 7 -17.43 -2.21 5.95
N MET A 8 -18.15 -2.56 7.01
CA MET A 8 -17.71 -3.59 7.95
C MET A 8 -17.54 -4.95 7.24
N ASN A 9 -18.53 -5.35 6.45
CA ASN A 9 -18.48 -6.62 5.71
C ASN A 9 -17.36 -6.61 4.66
N LEU A 10 -17.20 -5.50 3.94
CA LEU A 10 -16.13 -5.34 2.96
C LEU A 10 -14.74 -5.35 3.61
N ALA A 11 -14.59 -4.68 4.75
CA ALA A 11 -13.36 -4.67 5.55
C ALA A 11 -12.96 -6.08 5.97
N LEU A 12 -13.89 -6.88 6.48
CA LEU A 12 -13.64 -8.27 6.85
C LEU A 12 -13.22 -9.13 5.66
N GLN A 13 -13.83 -8.92 4.48
CA GLN A 13 -13.46 -9.62 3.26
C GLN A 13 -12.05 -9.27 2.79
N GLU A 14 -11.71 -7.98 2.75
CA GLU A 14 -10.41 -7.51 2.27
C GLU A 14 -9.28 -7.79 3.28
N ALA A 15 -9.58 -7.81 4.59
CA ALA A 15 -8.63 -8.25 5.61
C ALA A 15 -8.16 -9.69 5.39
N LYS A 16 -9.07 -10.60 5.04
CA LYS A 16 -8.73 -11.99 4.70
C LYS A 16 -7.84 -12.11 3.47
N LYS A 17 -7.88 -11.12 2.57
CA LYS A 17 -7.02 -11.02 1.38
C LYS A 17 -5.72 -10.25 1.63
N GLY A 18 -5.49 -9.74 2.84
CA GLY A 18 -4.35 -8.84 3.13
C GLY A 18 -4.47 -7.44 2.50
N ARG A 19 -5.67 -7.05 2.05
CA ARG A 19 -5.94 -5.79 1.33
C ARG A 19 -6.60 -4.71 2.21
N PHE A 20 -6.81 -4.98 3.50
CA PHE A 20 -7.52 -4.06 4.41
C PHE A 20 -6.95 -2.64 4.40
N GLN A 21 -5.61 -2.50 4.48
CA GLN A 21 -4.99 -1.17 4.48
C GLN A 21 -5.28 -0.39 3.18
N THR A 22 -5.24 -1.08 2.04
CA THR A 22 -5.50 -0.48 0.74
C THR A 22 -6.97 -0.12 0.58
N LEU A 23 -7.88 -0.97 1.06
CA LEU A 23 -9.32 -0.67 1.11
C LEU A 23 -9.58 0.62 1.90
N VAL A 24 -9.04 0.73 3.11
CA VAL A 24 -9.24 1.92 3.96
C VAL A 24 -8.75 3.17 3.24
N GLY A 25 -7.56 3.13 2.64
CA GLY A 25 -7.04 4.24 1.84
C GLY A 25 -7.96 4.62 0.66
N ALA A 26 -8.42 3.64 -0.11
CA ALA A 26 -9.33 3.87 -1.23
C ALA A 26 -10.67 4.47 -0.81
N VAL A 27 -11.24 4.02 0.31
CA VAL A 27 -12.47 4.60 0.88
C VAL A 27 -12.25 6.06 1.26
N ILE A 28 -11.15 6.37 1.97
CA ILE A 28 -10.81 7.75 2.33
C ILE A 28 -10.69 8.62 1.07
N PHE A 29 -9.95 8.16 0.05
CA PHE A 29 -9.81 8.91 -1.20
C PHE A 29 -11.16 9.15 -1.89
N LYS A 30 -12.05 8.15 -1.90
CA LYS A 30 -13.39 8.28 -2.47
C LYS A 30 -14.25 9.31 -1.74
N GLU A 31 -14.25 9.29 -0.40
CA GLU A 31 -14.98 10.28 0.41
C GLU A 31 -14.43 11.70 0.20
N LEU A 32 -13.11 11.83 0.03
CA LEU A 32 -12.44 13.09 -0.31
C LEU A 32 -12.53 13.48 -1.80
N LYS A 33 -13.20 12.66 -2.63
CA LYS A 33 -13.33 12.85 -4.09
C LYS A 33 -12.00 12.90 -4.84
N ILE A 34 -10.96 12.26 -4.31
CA ILE A 34 -9.65 12.10 -4.94
C ILE A 34 -9.71 10.91 -5.90
N LYS A 35 -9.30 11.13 -7.16
CA LYS A 35 -9.30 10.09 -8.20
C LYS A 35 -7.91 9.69 -8.68
N GLU A 36 -6.92 10.56 -8.48
CA GLU A 36 -5.56 10.33 -8.95
C GLU A 36 -4.54 10.78 -7.90
N ILE A 37 -3.47 10.01 -7.71
CA ILE A 37 -2.41 10.33 -6.73
C ILE A 37 -1.01 10.00 -7.26
N ASN A 38 0.00 10.64 -6.67
CA ASN A 38 1.38 10.15 -6.71
C ASN A 38 1.59 9.30 -5.45
N LEU A 39 1.84 8.00 -5.60
CA LEU A 39 1.84 7.06 -4.48
C LEU A 39 3.25 6.83 -3.93
N LEU A 40 3.45 7.20 -2.67
CA LEU A 40 4.64 6.83 -1.90
C LEU A 40 4.54 5.36 -1.46
N THR A 41 5.23 4.44 -2.14
CA THR A 41 5.23 3.01 -1.78
C THR A 41 6.44 2.26 -2.33
N ASN A 42 6.89 1.26 -1.58
CA ASN A 42 7.77 0.19 -2.07
C ASN A 42 7.01 -1.12 -2.33
N ASN A 43 5.75 -1.22 -1.90
CA ASN A 43 4.94 -2.40 -2.18
C ASN A 43 4.24 -2.20 -3.54
N PRO A 44 4.62 -2.96 -4.59
CA PRO A 44 3.97 -2.87 -5.90
C PRO A 44 2.50 -3.30 -5.83
N ASP A 45 2.12 -4.26 -4.98
CA ASP A 45 0.75 -4.73 -4.85
C ASP A 45 -0.22 -3.60 -4.50
N LYS A 46 0.22 -2.58 -3.75
CA LYS A 46 -0.62 -1.43 -3.41
C LYS A 46 -1.01 -0.61 -4.64
N ILE A 47 -0.18 -0.59 -5.67
CA ILE A 47 -0.47 0.11 -6.93
C ILE A 47 -1.65 -0.60 -7.61
N ASP A 48 -1.54 -1.91 -7.79
CA ASP A 48 -2.58 -2.72 -8.44
C ASP A 48 -3.88 -2.70 -7.64
N GLN A 49 -3.79 -2.87 -6.32
CA GLN A 49 -4.95 -2.85 -5.45
C GLN A 49 -5.68 -1.50 -5.44
N LEU A 50 -4.97 -0.36 -5.51
CA LEU A 50 -5.61 0.96 -5.60
C LEU A 50 -6.22 1.20 -6.98
N ASN A 51 -5.58 0.71 -8.05
CA ASN A 51 -6.15 0.73 -9.40
C ASN A 51 -7.46 -0.08 -9.46
N ASP A 52 -7.55 -1.25 -8.82
CA ASP A 52 -8.78 -2.05 -8.71
C ASP A 52 -9.94 -1.26 -8.06
N TYR A 53 -9.62 -0.35 -7.13
CA TYR A 53 -10.61 0.52 -6.49
C TYR A 53 -10.90 1.81 -7.27
N GLY A 54 -10.35 1.96 -8.48
CA GLY A 54 -10.57 3.11 -9.35
C GLY A 54 -9.72 4.34 -9.00
N ILE A 55 -8.66 4.17 -8.21
CA ILE A 55 -7.70 5.25 -7.89
C ILE A 55 -6.53 5.15 -8.85
N LYS A 56 -6.40 6.11 -9.75
CA LYS A 56 -5.32 6.14 -10.74
C LYS A 56 -4.00 6.56 -10.07
N ILE A 57 -2.96 5.74 -10.26
CA ILE A 57 -1.61 6.07 -9.81
C ILE A 57 -0.86 6.78 -10.94
N ASN A 58 -0.58 8.08 -10.77
CA ASN A 58 0.14 8.88 -11.76
C ASN A 58 1.64 8.55 -11.79
N LYS A 59 2.24 8.34 -10.61
CA LYS A 59 3.60 7.80 -10.47
C LYS A 59 3.78 7.12 -9.12
N ARG A 60 4.64 6.11 -9.09
CA ARG A 60 5.23 5.59 -7.85
C ARG A 60 6.38 6.49 -7.42
N ILE A 61 6.35 6.95 -6.18
CA ILE A 61 7.48 7.59 -5.52
C ILE A 61 8.09 6.55 -4.56
N PRO A 62 9.37 6.16 -4.72
CA PRO A 62 10.02 5.24 -3.79
C PRO A 62 10.00 5.79 -2.36
N LEU A 63 9.71 4.93 -1.38
CA LEU A 63 9.70 5.27 0.04
C LEU A 63 10.82 4.51 0.76
N GLU A 64 12.06 4.84 0.46
CA GLU A 64 13.21 4.09 0.93
C GLU A 64 14.14 4.93 1.80
N ILE A 65 14.61 4.32 2.88
CA ILE A 65 15.63 4.86 3.78
C ILE A 65 16.79 3.86 3.84
N ALA A 66 17.99 4.36 4.10
CA ALA A 66 19.16 3.49 4.27
C ALA A 66 18.93 2.52 5.44
N PRO A 67 19.12 1.20 5.27
CA PRO A 67 18.99 0.25 6.36
C PRO A 67 20.05 0.50 7.44
N ASN A 68 19.66 0.32 8.70
CA ASN A 68 20.57 0.23 9.84
C ASN A 68 20.69 -1.22 10.32
N ASP A 69 21.54 -1.47 11.32
CA ASP A 69 21.80 -2.83 11.81
C ASP A 69 20.56 -3.52 12.40
N VAL A 70 19.56 -2.75 12.84
CA VAL A 70 18.31 -3.27 13.43
C VAL A 70 17.33 -3.70 12.33
N ASP A 71 17.16 -2.90 11.28
CA ASP A 71 16.12 -3.13 10.26
C ASP A 71 16.62 -3.81 8.97
N ARG A 72 17.93 -3.95 8.77
CA ARG A 72 18.53 -4.55 7.57
C ARG A 72 17.93 -5.90 7.21
N PHE A 73 17.84 -6.82 8.19
CA PHE A 73 17.28 -8.16 7.96
C PHE A 73 15.79 -8.10 7.56
N TYR A 74 15.03 -7.21 8.20
CA TYR A 74 13.62 -7.02 7.90
C TYR A 74 13.41 -6.46 6.49
N LEU A 75 14.16 -5.44 6.10
CA LEU A 75 14.07 -4.83 4.76
C LEU A 75 14.53 -5.79 3.66
N GLN A 76 15.58 -6.59 3.90
CA GLN A 76 15.97 -7.68 3.00
C GLN A 76 14.86 -8.71 2.81
N THR A 77 14.16 -9.07 3.90
CA THR A 77 13.01 -9.98 3.84
C THR A 77 11.87 -9.38 3.03
N LYS A 78 11.56 -8.08 3.23
CA LYS A 78 10.55 -7.36 2.44
C LYS A 78 10.88 -7.36 0.95
N LYS A 79 12.13 -7.11 0.58
CA LYS A 79 12.60 -7.17 -0.82
C LYS A 79 12.47 -8.58 -1.41
N LYS A 80 13.08 -9.58 -0.77
CA LYS A 80 13.24 -10.93 -1.35
C LYS A 80 11.97 -11.76 -1.29
N ARG A 81 11.26 -11.74 -0.16
CA ARG A 81 10.12 -12.63 0.09
C ARG A 81 8.78 -11.99 -0.26
N PHE A 82 8.66 -10.67 -0.09
CA PHE A 82 7.42 -9.94 -0.34
C PHE A 82 7.53 -9.02 -1.57
N HIS A 83 8.55 -9.23 -2.41
CA HIS A 83 8.74 -8.55 -3.69
C HIS A 83 8.67 -7.02 -3.61
N HIS A 84 9.06 -6.43 -2.47
CA HIS A 84 9.09 -4.97 -2.33
C HIS A 84 10.21 -4.37 -3.20
N LEU A 85 9.89 -3.26 -3.85
CA LEU A 85 10.78 -2.45 -4.67
C LEU A 85 11.72 -1.62 -3.78
N LEU A 86 12.77 -2.26 -3.28
CA LEU A 86 13.80 -1.68 -2.43
C LEU A 86 15.19 -1.88 -3.06
N GLU A 87 16.06 -0.89 -3.01
CA GLU A 87 17.46 -0.99 -3.44
C GLU A 87 18.40 -1.43 -2.30
N LEU A 88 18.09 -1.03 -1.06
CA LEU A 88 18.87 -1.24 0.18
C LEU A 88 20.26 -0.59 0.12
N LYS A 89 20.31 0.68 -0.28
CA LYS A 89 21.55 1.47 -0.30
C LYS A 89 22.03 1.78 1.12
N GLU A 90 23.34 1.75 1.31
CA GLU A 90 23.96 2.21 2.57
C GLU A 90 23.82 3.73 2.71
N ALA A 91 23.93 4.24 3.94
CA ALA A 91 24.00 5.67 4.18
C ALA A 91 25.32 6.23 3.61
N GLU A 92 25.24 7.43 3.00
CA GLU A 92 26.41 8.21 2.59
C GLU A 92 27.12 8.86 3.79
#